data_AF-A0A519WXR4-F1
#
_entry.id   AF-A0A519WXR4-F1
#
_cell.length_a   1.000
_cell.length_b   1.000
_cell.length_c   1.000
_cell.angle_alpha   90.00
_cell.angle_beta   90.00
_cell.angle_gamma   90.00
#
_symmetry.space_group_name_H-M   'P 1'
#
loop_
_entity.id
_entity.type
_entity.pdbx_description
1 polymer ?
#
loop_
_entity_poly.entity_id
_entity_poly.type
_entity_poly.pdbx_seq_one_letter_code
_entity_poly.pdbx_strand_id
1 'polypeptide(L)'
;MNKIRISAVAYTNTKPFIYGISHSELLEKIDLSLDIPSDCAAKLINQQVDIGLIPVAAIPFVPNANIISDYCIGSVGAVNSVFIFSNLPVEEIKSVRLDSHSRTSNNLAKVLLKFYWKKEVAFTTDINTATDAIVLIGDRTFGQKESYPFVYDMGEEWMNFTGLPFVYAAW
;
A
#
# COMPACT_ATOMS: atom_id res chain seq x y z
N MET A 1 -20.26 21.09 -17.64
CA MET A 1 -18.92 20.47 -17.80
C MET A 1 -18.98 19.09 -17.17
N ASN A 2 -18.37 18.07 -17.79
CA ASN A 2 -18.22 16.78 -17.11
C ASN A 2 -17.27 16.95 -15.93
N LYS A 3 -17.66 16.44 -14.77
CA LYS A 3 -16.81 16.41 -13.58
C LYS A 3 -15.61 15.50 -13.82
N ILE A 4 -14.45 15.88 -13.28
CA ILE A 4 -13.24 15.04 -13.32
C ILE A 4 -13.44 13.87 -12.34
N ARG A 5 -13.31 12.64 -12.81
CA ARG A 5 -13.51 11.43 -11.99
C ARG A 5 -12.22 11.11 -11.25
N ILE A 6 -12.29 11.03 -9.93
CA ILE A 6 -11.15 10.78 -9.06
C ILE A 6 -11.43 9.53 -8.22
N SER A 7 -10.47 8.61 -8.12
CA SER A 7 -10.49 7.54 -7.12
C SER A 7 -9.36 7.74 -6.12
N ALA A 8 -9.70 7.85 -4.84
CA ALA A 8 -8.73 8.03 -3.78
C ALA A 8 -8.85 6.90 -2.75
N VAL A 9 -7.71 6.48 -2.24
CA VAL A 9 -7.65 5.44 -1.20
C VAL A 9 -8.41 5.89 0.05
N ALA A 10 -9.15 4.99 0.69
CA ALA A 10 -9.99 5.24 1.85
C ALA A 10 -9.39 4.71 3.17
N TYR A 11 -8.12 5.04 3.46
CA TYR A 11 -7.47 4.71 4.74
C TYR A 11 -7.24 5.95 5.59
N THR A 12 -6.90 5.77 6.86
CA THR A 12 -6.67 6.92 7.76
C THR A 12 -5.54 7.83 7.27
N ASN A 13 -4.55 7.29 6.56
CA ASN A 13 -3.44 8.08 5.98
C ASN A 13 -3.85 9.01 4.83
N THR A 14 -4.99 8.80 4.18
CA THR A 14 -5.48 9.69 3.11
C THR A 14 -6.49 10.73 3.58
N LYS A 15 -7.00 10.60 4.82
CA LYS A 15 -7.98 11.55 5.39
C LYS A 15 -7.59 13.01 5.23
N PRO A 16 -6.33 13.44 5.41
CA PRO A 16 -5.95 14.85 5.18
C PRO A 16 -6.21 15.32 3.75
N PHE A 17 -5.91 14.50 2.73
CA PHE A 17 -6.23 14.82 1.33
C PHE A 17 -7.74 14.93 1.12
N ILE A 18 -8.50 13.94 1.59
CA ILE A 18 -9.95 13.90 1.42
C ILE A 18 -10.61 15.10 2.12
N TYR A 19 -10.14 15.45 3.32
CA TYR A 19 -10.61 16.61 4.06
C TYR A 19 -10.35 17.92 3.30
N GLY A 20 -9.14 18.12 2.78
CA GLY A 20 -8.81 19.30 1.98
C GLY A 20 -9.65 19.40 0.72
N ILE A 21 -9.85 18.29 0.00
CA ILE A 21 -10.69 18.24 -1.21
C ILE A 21 -12.15 18.58 -0.86
N SER A 22 -12.71 17.97 0.19
CA SER A 22 -14.12 18.15 0.55
C SER A 22 -14.46 19.53 1.12
N HIS A 23 -13.45 20.26 1.62
CA HIS A 23 -13.59 21.63 2.15
C HIS A 23 -13.09 22.69 1.17
N SER A 24 -13.00 22.35 -0.12
CA SER A 24 -12.59 23.28 -1.18
C SER A 24 -13.61 23.32 -2.32
N GLU A 25 -13.57 24.39 -3.12
CA GLU A 25 -14.39 24.53 -4.33
C GLU A 25 -14.12 23.43 -5.38
N LEU A 26 -13.06 22.64 -5.21
CA LEU A 26 -12.75 21.52 -6.09
C LEU A 26 -13.86 20.46 -6.07
N LEU A 27 -14.54 20.28 -4.93
CA LEU A 27 -15.58 19.26 -4.77
C LEU A 27 -16.72 19.40 -5.80
N GLU A 28 -17.02 20.63 -6.21
CA GLU A 28 -18.05 20.91 -7.23
C GLU A 28 -17.62 20.50 -8.64
N LYS A 29 -16.30 20.41 -8.88
CA LYS A 29 -15.69 20.15 -10.19
C LYS A 29 -15.31 18.69 -10.40
N ILE A 30 -15.39 17.86 -9.35
CA ILE A 30 -14.97 16.47 -9.37
C ILE A 30 -16.10 15.51 -8.99
N ASP A 31 -15.92 14.26 -9.38
CA ASP A 31 -16.64 13.09 -8.89
C ASP A 31 -15.65 12.21 -8.11
N LEU A 32 -15.69 12.28 -6.79
CA LEU A 32 -14.73 11.63 -5.90
C LEU A 32 -15.27 10.28 -5.41
N SER A 33 -14.59 9.21 -5.77
CA SER A 33 -14.80 7.87 -5.23
C SER A 33 -13.72 7.53 -4.19
N LEU A 34 -14.16 6.91 -3.09
CA LEU A 34 -13.29 6.44 -2.01
C LEU A 34 -13.24 4.92 -2.06
N ASP A 35 -12.07 4.36 -2.33
CA ASP A 35 -11.91 2.93 -2.59
C ASP A 35 -10.68 2.34 -1.86
N ILE A 36 -10.51 1.03 -1.91
CA ILE A 36 -9.26 0.39 -1.48
C ILE A 36 -8.18 0.53 -2.58
N PRO A 37 -6.88 0.46 -2.23
CA PRO A 37 -5.81 0.75 -3.20
C PRO A 37 -5.79 -0.12 -4.46
N SER A 38 -6.16 -1.40 -4.33
CA SER A 38 -6.30 -2.31 -5.48
C SER A 38 -7.36 -1.83 -6.48
N ASP A 39 -8.45 -1.26 -5.97
CA ASP A 39 -9.59 -0.83 -6.77
C ASP A 39 -9.30 0.53 -7.43
N CYS A 40 -8.64 1.45 -6.72
CA CYS A 40 -8.14 2.70 -7.31
C CYS A 40 -7.25 2.41 -8.53
N ALA A 41 -6.30 1.47 -8.38
CA ALA A 41 -5.44 1.05 -9.48
C ALA A 41 -6.24 0.46 -10.64
N ALA A 42 -7.16 -0.47 -10.37
CA ALA A 42 -7.97 -1.11 -11.39
C ALA A 42 -8.83 -0.09 -12.17
N LYS A 43 -9.46 0.86 -11.47
CA LYS A 43 -10.27 1.91 -12.08
C LYS A 43 -9.43 2.80 -13.01
N LEU A 44 -8.24 3.21 -12.59
CA LEU A 44 -7.37 4.07 -13.41
C LEU A 44 -6.81 3.31 -14.63
N ILE A 45 -6.34 2.07 -14.45
CA ILE A 45 -5.85 1.22 -15.54
C ILE A 45 -6.94 1.00 -16.60
N ASN A 46 -8.18 0.79 -16.16
CA ASN A 46 -9.34 0.58 -17.03
C ASN A 46 -10.02 1.88 -17.51
N GLN A 47 -9.40 3.05 -17.27
CA GLN A 47 -9.92 4.37 -17.70
C GLN A 47 -11.33 4.71 -17.15
N GLN A 48 -11.71 4.10 -16.03
CA GLN A 48 -12.97 4.35 -15.33
C GLN A 48 -12.92 5.64 -14.50
N VAL A 49 -11.71 6.10 -14.15
CA VAL A 49 -11.43 7.40 -13.53
C VAL A 49 -10.33 8.11 -14.29
N ASP A 50 -10.25 9.44 -14.14
CA ASP A 50 -9.29 10.30 -14.83
C ASP A 50 -8.02 10.49 -13.99
N ILE A 51 -8.16 10.51 -12.66
CA ILE A 51 -7.06 10.66 -11.69
C ILE A 51 -7.22 9.60 -10.60
N GLY A 52 -6.12 9.05 -10.10
CA GLY A 52 -6.17 8.11 -8.99
C GLY A 52 -4.98 8.21 -8.04
N LEU A 53 -5.23 8.25 -6.74
CA LEU A 53 -4.18 7.99 -5.75
C LEU A 53 -3.96 6.47 -5.67
N ILE A 54 -2.99 5.96 -6.42
CA ILE A 54 -2.82 4.51 -6.64
C ILE A 54 -1.52 3.97 -6.05
N PRO A 55 -1.44 2.67 -5.71
CA PRO A 55 -0.18 2.02 -5.36
C PRO A 55 0.88 2.25 -6.44
N VAL A 56 2.10 2.69 -6.06
CA VAL A 56 3.17 2.95 -7.05
C VAL A 56 3.55 1.72 -7.88
N ALA A 57 3.40 0.51 -7.32
CA ALA A 57 3.61 -0.73 -8.07
C ALA A 57 2.56 -0.99 -9.16
N ALA A 58 1.47 -0.21 -9.21
CA ALA A 58 0.48 -0.27 -10.28
C ALA A 58 0.77 0.70 -11.44
N ILE A 59 1.58 1.74 -11.22
CA ILE A 59 1.89 2.78 -12.23
C ILE A 59 2.40 2.21 -13.56
N PRO A 60 3.29 1.19 -13.59
CA PRO A 60 3.77 0.63 -14.86
C PRO A 60 2.68 -0.01 -15.74
N PHE A 61 1.50 -0.28 -15.17
CA PHE A 61 0.36 -0.85 -15.89
C PHE A 61 -0.67 0.20 -16.33
N VAL A 62 -0.50 1.46 -15.94
CA VAL A 62 -1.41 2.55 -16.32
C VAL A 62 -1.04 3.05 -17.72
N PRO A 63 -1.97 3.05 -18.68
CA PRO A 63 -1.70 3.59 -20.01
C PRO A 63 -1.34 5.08 -19.94
N ASN A 64 -0.21 5.47 -20.55
CA ASN A 64 0.28 6.86 -20.56
C ASN A 64 0.36 7.48 -19.15
N ALA A 65 0.82 6.70 -18.17
CA ALA A 65 0.91 7.12 -16.78
C ALA A 65 1.73 8.42 -16.63
N ASN A 66 1.20 9.37 -15.88
CA ASN A 66 1.90 10.56 -15.44
C ASN A 66 1.68 10.74 -13.95
N ILE A 67 2.75 11.01 -13.20
CA ILE A 67 2.62 11.43 -11.79
C ILE A 67 2.33 12.92 -11.81
N ILE A 68 1.20 13.33 -11.24
CA ILE A 68 0.67 14.70 -11.40
C ILE A 68 0.77 15.57 -10.15
N SER A 69 1.46 15.08 -9.12
CA SER A 69 1.58 15.76 -7.83
C SER A 69 2.94 15.58 -7.20
N ASP A 70 3.43 16.62 -6.52
CA ASP A 70 4.58 16.56 -5.61
C ASP A 70 4.23 15.88 -4.27
N TYR A 71 2.95 15.55 -4.05
CA TYR A 71 2.46 14.92 -2.83
C TYR A 71 2.14 13.44 -3.05
N CYS A 72 2.44 12.61 -2.05
CA CYS A 72 2.23 11.17 -2.11
C CYS A 72 1.92 10.59 -0.73
N ILE A 73 1.63 9.29 -0.67
CA ILE A 73 1.63 8.53 0.58
C ILE A 73 2.98 7.83 0.69
N GLY A 74 3.83 8.30 1.61
CA GLY A 74 5.18 7.79 1.82
C GLY A 74 5.60 7.84 3.29
N SER A 75 6.79 7.32 3.59
CA SER A 75 7.41 7.41 4.91
C SER A 75 8.94 7.55 4.81
N VAL A 76 9.52 8.11 5.88
CA VAL A 76 10.96 8.07 6.18
C VAL A 76 11.11 7.17 7.41
N GLY A 77 11.61 5.94 7.22
CA GLY A 77 11.57 4.92 8.26
C GLY A 77 10.16 4.37 8.49
N ALA A 78 9.88 3.97 9.73
CA ALA A 78 8.63 3.33 10.14
C ALA A 78 7.36 4.08 9.69
N VAL A 79 6.46 3.37 9.02
CA VAL A 79 5.17 3.92 8.53
C VAL A 79 3.99 3.60 9.45
N ASN A 80 4.19 2.69 10.41
CA ASN A 80 3.23 2.25 11.42
C ASN A 80 1.87 1.77 10.90
N SER A 81 1.80 1.39 9.63
CA SER A 81 0.56 0.93 8.98
C SER A 81 0.80 -0.07 7.85
N VAL A 82 2.03 -0.58 7.70
CA VAL A 82 2.41 -1.54 6.66
C VAL A 82 3.41 -2.50 7.27
N PHE A 83 2.96 -3.73 7.55
CA PHE A 83 3.74 -4.70 8.31
C PHE A 83 3.83 -6.06 7.62
N ILE A 84 4.87 -6.79 7.98
CA ILE A 84 4.85 -8.26 8.01
C ILE A 84 4.66 -8.67 9.47
N PHE A 85 3.55 -9.36 9.74
CA PHE A 85 3.28 -9.99 11.03
C PHE A 85 3.64 -11.47 10.95
N SER A 86 4.34 -12.02 11.94
CA SER A 86 4.75 -13.42 11.92
C SER A 86 4.71 -14.10 13.28
N ASN A 87 4.45 -15.41 13.25
CA ASN A 87 4.59 -16.29 14.40
C ASN A 87 6.04 -16.79 14.61
N LEU A 88 6.93 -16.53 13.65
CA LEU A 88 8.31 -16.99 13.62
C LEU A 88 9.27 -15.81 13.39
N PRO A 89 10.53 -15.89 13.83
CA PRO A 89 11.56 -14.93 13.42
C PRO A 89 11.76 -15.00 11.89
N VAL A 90 12.18 -13.90 11.28
CA VAL A 90 12.24 -13.77 9.81
C VAL A 90 13.14 -14.82 9.16
N GLU A 91 14.17 -15.27 9.88
CA GLU A 91 15.10 -16.31 9.49
C GLU A 91 14.43 -17.68 9.29
N GLU A 92 13.26 -17.90 9.91
CA GLU A 92 12.53 -19.17 9.88
C GLU A 92 11.28 -19.15 8.99
N ILE A 93 10.86 -17.98 8.51
CA ILE A 93 9.69 -17.83 7.63
C ILE A 93 9.91 -18.63 6.33
N LYS A 94 8.92 -19.48 5.98
CA LYS A 94 8.88 -20.26 4.73
C LYS A 94 7.69 -19.89 3.86
N SER A 95 6.63 -19.35 4.45
CA SER A 95 5.39 -18.98 3.77
C SER A 95 4.84 -17.64 4.23
N VAL A 96 4.43 -16.80 3.27
CA VAL A 96 3.84 -15.49 3.53
C VAL A 96 2.52 -15.35 2.78
N ARG A 97 1.46 -15.03 3.51
CA ARG A 97 0.19 -14.61 2.89
C ARG A 97 0.24 -13.12 2.55
N LEU A 98 -0.01 -12.81 1.29
CA LEU A 98 -0.06 -11.45 0.77
C LEU A 98 -1.41 -10.80 1.04
N ASP A 99 -1.40 -9.48 1.18
CA ASP A 99 -2.62 -8.71 1.47
C ASP A 99 -3.40 -8.41 0.20
N SER A 100 -4.70 -8.74 0.16
CA SER A 100 -5.53 -8.55 -1.05
C SER A 100 -5.74 -7.09 -1.45
N HIS A 101 -5.63 -6.13 -0.52
CA HIS A 101 -5.82 -4.70 -0.80
C HIS A 101 -4.53 -4.04 -1.31
N SER A 102 -3.39 -4.73 -1.27
CA SER A 102 -2.08 -4.13 -1.57
C SER A 102 -1.43 -4.66 -2.84
N ARG A 103 -0.85 -3.77 -3.63
CA ARG A 103 0.12 -4.12 -4.68
C ARG A 103 1.54 -3.74 -4.28
N THR A 104 1.75 -2.48 -3.89
CA THR A 104 3.08 -1.98 -3.52
C THR A 104 3.65 -2.73 -2.32
N SER A 105 2.91 -2.83 -1.22
CA SER A 105 3.43 -3.45 0.01
C SER A 105 3.69 -4.94 -0.15
N ASN A 106 2.90 -5.64 -0.96
CA ASN A 106 3.16 -7.03 -1.31
C ASN A 106 4.46 -7.20 -2.10
N ASN A 107 4.76 -6.28 -3.03
CA ASN A 107 6.03 -6.30 -3.75
C ASN A 107 7.21 -5.86 -2.87
N LEU A 108 7.00 -4.90 -1.97
CA LEU A 108 7.99 -4.51 -0.97
C LEU A 108 8.36 -5.70 -0.06
N ALA A 109 7.36 -6.45 0.43
CA ALA A 109 7.61 -7.66 1.22
C ALA A 109 8.47 -8.68 0.47
N LYS A 110 8.18 -8.92 -0.81
CA LYS A 110 8.99 -9.80 -1.67
C LYS A 110 10.42 -9.30 -1.82
N VAL A 111 10.60 -7.99 -2.01
CA VAL A 111 11.94 -7.37 -2.12
C VAL A 111 12.72 -7.53 -0.81
N LEU A 112 12.12 -7.19 0.33
CA LEU A 112 12.78 -7.30 1.63
C LEU A 112 13.13 -8.76 1.95
N LEU A 113 12.18 -9.70 1.80
CA LEU A 113 12.44 -11.12 2.01
C LEU A 113 13.56 -11.64 1.13
N LYS A 114 13.53 -11.32 -0.17
CA LYS A 114 14.54 -11.84 -1.11
C LYS A 114 15.90 -11.19 -0.97
N PHE A 115 15.98 -9.86 -0.85
CA PHE A 115 17.22 -9.11 -1.01
C PHE A 115 17.82 -8.63 0.31
N TYR A 116 16.98 -8.26 1.28
CA TYR A 116 17.44 -7.80 2.58
C TYR A 116 17.68 -8.99 3.52
N TRP A 117 16.64 -9.79 3.79
CA TRP A 117 16.72 -10.96 4.67
C TRP A 117 17.23 -12.24 3.98
N LYS A 118 17.36 -12.23 2.64
CA LYS A 118 17.89 -13.35 1.84
C LYS A 118 17.16 -14.68 2.10
N LYS A 119 15.83 -14.61 2.20
CA LYS A 119 14.91 -15.71 2.41
C LYS A 119 14.20 -16.09 1.12
N GLU A 120 14.19 -17.39 0.84
CA GLU A 120 13.26 -17.98 -0.12
C GLU A 120 11.95 -18.32 0.61
N VAL A 121 10.84 -17.78 0.09
CA VAL A 121 9.53 -17.86 0.73
C VAL A 121 8.48 -18.15 -0.33
N ALA A 122 7.54 -19.05 0.00
CA ALA A 122 6.35 -19.28 -0.79
C ALA A 122 5.29 -18.20 -0.49
N PHE A 123 4.73 -17.60 -1.54
CA PHE A 123 3.69 -16.58 -1.40
C PHE A 123 2.33 -17.13 -1.79
N THR A 124 1.30 -16.79 -1.02
CA THR A 124 -0.09 -17.11 -1.34
C THR A 124 -1.00 -15.90 -1.10
N THR A 125 -2.12 -15.84 -1.80
CA THR A 125 -3.22 -14.91 -1.52
C THR A 125 -4.43 -15.59 -0.93
N ASP A 126 -4.40 -16.93 -0.78
CA ASP A 126 -5.51 -17.69 -0.19
C ASP A 126 -5.59 -17.45 1.32
N ILE A 127 -6.71 -16.90 1.77
CA ILE A 127 -6.99 -16.58 3.17
C ILE A 127 -7.18 -17.81 4.06
N ASN A 128 -7.51 -18.97 3.47
CA ASN A 128 -7.72 -20.21 4.21
C ASN A 128 -6.41 -20.99 4.42
N THR A 129 -5.36 -20.67 3.67
CA THR A 129 -4.06 -21.29 3.81
C THR A 129 -3.35 -20.73 5.05
N ALA A 130 -3.02 -21.62 5.99
CA ALA A 130 -2.15 -21.27 7.12
C ALA A 130 -0.74 -20.91 6.62
N THR A 131 -0.19 -19.81 7.13
CA THR A 131 1.12 -19.28 6.73
C THR A 131 1.89 -18.82 7.95
N ASP A 132 3.23 -18.81 7.85
CA ASP A 132 4.12 -18.39 8.95
C ASP A 132 4.00 -16.89 9.24
N ALA A 133 3.72 -16.12 8.17
CA ALA A 133 3.65 -14.68 8.21
C ALA A 133 2.60 -14.14 7.26
N ILE A 134 2.12 -12.92 7.53
CA ILE A 134 1.14 -12.22 6.71
C ILE A 134 1.58 -10.79 6.47
N VAL A 135 1.36 -10.28 5.25
CA VAL A 135 1.39 -8.85 4.98
C VAL A 135 0.04 -8.28 5.38
N LEU A 136 0.05 -7.13 6.07
CA LEU A 136 -1.17 -6.41 6.41
C LEU A 136 -0.93 -4.90 6.31
N ILE A 137 -1.92 -4.17 5.79
CA ILE A 137 -1.81 -2.73 5.52
C ILE A 137 -2.99 -1.91 6.01
N GLY A 138 -2.74 -0.62 6.18
CA GLY A 138 -3.72 0.40 6.54
C GLY A 138 -4.27 0.19 7.94
N ASP A 139 -5.49 0.66 8.15
CA ASP A 139 -6.16 0.69 9.45
C ASP A 139 -6.34 -0.71 10.07
N ARG A 140 -6.31 -1.77 9.25
CA ARG A 140 -6.38 -3.17 9.70
C ARG A 140 -5.19 -3.61 10.54
N THR A 141 -4.09 -2.86 10.49
CA THR A 141 -2.88 -3.13 11.30
C THR A 141 -3.00 -2.62 12.73
N PHE A 142 -3.94 -1.71 13.01
CA PHE A 142 -4.07 -1.10 14.32
C PHE A 142 -4.54 -2.13 15.35
N GLY A 143 -3.86 -2.15 16.50
CA GLY A 143 -4.08 -3.14 17.57
C GLY A 143 -3.55 -4.55 17.27
N GLN A 144 -2.95 -4.81 16.11
CA GLN A 144 -2.48 -6.16 15.76
C GLN A 144 -1.08 -6.49 16.31
N LYS A 145 -0.28 -5.48 16.69
CA LYS A 145 1.12 -5.70 17.11
C LYS A 145 1.26 -6.65 18.30
N GLU A 146 0.29 -6.66 19.21
CA GLU A 146 0.30 -7.53 20.40
C GLU A 146 -0.14 -8.96 20.09
N SER A 147 -0.78 -9.19 18.95
CA SER A 147 -1.26 -10.51 18.53
C SER A 147 -0.18 -11.39 17.89
N TYR A 148 1.02 -10.83 17.64
CA TYR A 148 2.11 -11.53 16.95
C TYR A 148 3.43 -11.37 17.70
N PRO A 149 4.22 -12.45 17.86
CA PRO A 149 5.52 -12.37 18.50
C PRO A 149 6.56 -11.59 17.68
N PHE A 150 6.41 -11.53 16.35
CA PHE A 150 7.31 -10.80 15.47
C PHE A 150 6.53 -9.84 14.55
N VAL A 151 6.96 -8.58 14.56
CA VAL A 151 6.32 -7.47 13.84
C VAL A 151 7.39 -6.65 13.13
N TYR A 152 7.36 -6.65 11.80
CA TYR A 152 8.33 -5.93 10.97
C TYR A 152 7.63 -4.78 10.25
N ASP A 153 7.96 -3.53 10.61
CA ASP A 153 7.46 -2.35 9.90
C ASP A 153 8.20 -2.22 8.57
N MET A 154 7.52 -2.44 7.44
CA MET A 154 8.23 -2.52 6.16
C MET A 154 8.83 -1.17 5.72
N GLY A 155 8.37 -0.04 6.25
CA GLY A 155 9.01 1.26 6.02
C GLY A 155 10.34 1.37 6.74
N GLU A 156 10.40 0.88 7.98
CA GLU A 156 11.64 0.81 8.76
C GLU A 156 12.64 -0.16 8.13
N GLU A 157 12.18 -1.36 7.76
CA GLU A 157 13.06 -2.37 7.14
C GLU A 157 13.60 -1.91 5.78
N TRP A 158 12.81 -1.16 5.01
CA TRP A 158 13.29 -0.52 3.78
C TRP A 158 14.37 0.53 4.05
N MET A 159 14.18 1.36 5.08
CA MET A 159 15.16 2.35 5.49
C MET A 159 16.46 1.67 5.97
N ASN A 160 16.36 0.60 6.75
CA ASN A 160 17.52 -0.18 7.18
C ASN A 160 18.25 -0.85 6.01
N PHE A 161 17.51 -1.30 5.00
CA PHE A 161 18.09 -1.91 3.82
C PHE A 161 18.78 -0.89 2.89
N THR A 162 18.15 0.25 2.65
CA THR A 162 18.54 1.16 1.54
C THR A 162 19.02 2.54 1.98
N GLY A 163 18.69 2.98 3.18
CA GLY A 163 18.89 4.35 3.65
C GLY A 163 17.98 5.39 2.97
N LEU A 164 16.92 4.95 2.26
CA LEU A 164 16.05 5.82 1.47
C LEU A 164 14.61 5.84 2.02
N PRO A 165 13.86 6.94 1.83
CA PRO A 165 12.43 6.94 2.05
C PRO A 165 11.69 5.99 1.10
N PHE A 166 10.45 5.66 1.43
CA PHE A 166 9.59 4.81 0.60
C PHE A 166 8.28 5.50 0.22
N VAL A 167 7.84 5.32 -1.03
CA VAL A 167 6.55 5.81 -1.52
C VAL A 167 5.61 4.62 -1.74
N TYR A 168 4.47 4.62 -1.08
CA TYR A 168 3.46 3.56 -1.16
C TYR A 168 2.44 3.81 -2.27
N ALA A 169 1.95 5.05 -2.38
CA ALA A 169 0.97 5.47 -3.38
C ALA A 169 1.25 6.91 -3.87
N ALA A 170 0.92 7.17 -5.13
CA ALA A 170 1.09 8.48 -5.79
C ALA A 170 -0.14 8.81 -6.65
N TRP A 171 -0.31 10.10 -6.96
CA TRP A 171 -1.38 10.63 -7.81
C TRP A 171 -1.02 10.59 -9.29
#